data_AF-A0A3M3AN01-F1
#
_entry.id   AF-A0A3M3AN01-F1
#
_cell.length_a   1.000
_cell.length_b   1.000
_cell.length_c   1.000
_cell.angle_alpha   90.00
_cell.angle_beta   90.00
_cell.angle_gamma   90.00
#
_symmetry.space_group_name_H-M   'P 1'
#
loop_
_entity.id
_entity.type
_entity.pdbx_description
1 polymer ?
#
loop_
_entity_poly.entity_id
_entity_poly.type
_entity_poly.pdbx_seq_one_letter_code
_entity_poly.pdbx_strand_id
1 'polypeptide(L)'
;SDAAPSTAAFGASVFALSDRGATSETARWLADSENRSDLIGGAGAVSLDDKDRMLAGVLLDLSMTASLSSSLNVGQKVLSNIGRVTSLHKSRVEQAGFMVLKSPDIPSILVETGFISNANEANKLSSASHQQALARSINSGVKQFFQQNPPQGTYIAWLRDTGKLAQGA
;
A
#
# COMPACT_ATOMS: atom_id res chain seq x y z
N SER A 1 -16.08 1.66 -11.51
CA SER A 1 -15.56 0.57 -12.34
C SER A 1 -14.11 0.87 -12.61
N ASP A 2 -13.20 0.01 -12.17
CA ASP A 2 -11.77 0.17 -12.41
C ASP A 2 -11.45 -0.04 -13.89
N ALA A 3 -11.38 1.08 -14.60
CA ALA A 3 -10.94 1.12 -15.98
C ALA A 3 -10.02 2.33 -16.08
N ALA A 4 -8.71 2.07 -16.10
CA ALA A 4 -7.75 3.08 -16.56
C ALA A 4 -8.26 3.68 -17.88
N PRO A 5 -7.96 4.96 -18.18
CA PRO A 5 -8.45 5.63 -19.39
C PRO A 5 -8.03 4.95 -20.70
N SER A 6 -7.11 4.00 -20.64
CA SER A 6 -6.53 3.30 -21.77
C SER A 6 -6.63 1.78 -21.60
N THR A 7 -7.10 1.11 -22.65
CA THR A 7 -7.05 -0.35 -22.80
C THR A 7 -5.62 -0.90 -22.94
N ALA A 8 -4.64 -0.02 -23.17
CA ALA A 8 -3.22 -0.37 -23.21
C ALA A 8 -2.56 -0.35 -21.84
N ALA A 9 -3.24 0.04 -20.76
CA ALA A 9 -2.72 -0.11 -19.41
C ALA A 9 -2.55 -1.60 -19.08
N PHE A 10 -1.44 -1.95 -18.42
CA PHE A 10 -1.12 -3.34 -18.07
C PHE A 10 -0.25 -3.38 -16.82
N GLY A 11 -0.26 -4.54 -16.15
CA GLY A 11 0.63 -4.84 -15.04
C GLY A 11 0.15 -4.31 -13.69
N ALA A 12 0.73 -4.88 -12.64
CA ALA A 12 0.43 -4.53 -11.26
C ALA A 12 1.13 -3.23 -10.83
N SER A 13 0.54 -2.54 -9.86
CA SER A 13 1.10 -1.35 -9.22
C SER A 13 0.88 -1.39 -7.71
N VAL A 14 1.72 -0.70 -6.95
CA VAL A 14 1.52 -0.51 -5.51
C VAL A 14 1.59 0.98 -5.22
N PHE A 15 0.63 1.47 -4.42
CA PHE A 15 0.49 2.87 -4.04
C PHE A 15 0.53 3.06 -2.53
N ALA A 16 1.05 4.19 -2.09
CA ALA A 16 0.99 4.67 -0.72
C ALA A 16 0.42 6.10 -0.66
N LEU A 17 0.09 6.58 0.55
CA LEU A 17 -0.40 7.95 0.75
C LEU A 17 0.67 8.99 0.37
N SER A 18 0.22 10.14 -0.13
CA SER A 18 1.00 11.38 -0.16
C SER A 18 0.13 12.58 0.18
N ASP A 19 0.60 13.39 1.12
CA ASP A 19 -0.01 14.67 1.49
C ASP A 19 0.61 15.86 0.71
N ARG A 20 1.65 15.62 -0.10
CA ARG A 20 2.41 16.65 -0.84
C ARG A 20 2.21 16.60 -2.35
N GLY A 21 1.30 15.76 -2.83
CA GLY A 21 1.01 15.59 -4.26
C GLY A 21 1.37 14.21 -4.81
N ALA A 22 0.90 13.91 -6.01
CA ALA A 22 1.09 12.61 -6.62
C ALA A 22 2.47 12.46 -7.28
N THR A 23 3.03 11.25 -7.27
CA THR A 23 4.32 10.93 -7.93
C THR A 23 4.19 10.79 -9.44
N SER A 24 2.97 10.69 -9.95
CA SER A 24 2.64 10.69 -11.37
C SER A 24 1.19 11.11 -11.62
N GLU A 25 0.89 11.56 -12.84
CA GLU A 25 -0.47 11.84 -13.28
C GLU A 25 -1.38 10.61 -13.20
N THR A 26 -0.84 9.42 -13.48
CA THR A 26 -1.56 8.15 -13.32
C THR A 26 -1.95 7.91 -11.86
N ALA A 27 -1.03 8.15 -10.92
CA ALA A 27 -1.31 8.03 -9.49
C ALA A 27 -2.34 9.08 -9.02
N ARG A 28 -2.26 10.32 -9.52
CA ARG A 28 -3.26 11.37 -9.26
C ARG A 28 -4.65 10.94 -9.71
N TRP A 29 -4.77 10.54 -10.97
CA TRP A 29 -6.04 10.15 -11.58
C TRP A 29 -6.66 8.95 -10.84
N LEU A 30 -5.85 7.96 -10.47
CA LEU A 30 -6.34 6.79 -9.73
C LEU A 30 -6.84 7.19 -8.34
N ALA A 31 -6.09 8.02 -7.60
CA ALA A 31 -6.55 8.51 -6.31
C ALA A 31 -7.88 9.27 -6.41
N ASP A 32 -8.05 10.12 -7.42
CA ASP A 32 -9.29 10.86 -7.62
C ASP A 32 -10.47 9.92 -7.95
N SER A 33 -10.22 8.82 -8.68
CA SER A 33 -11.22 7.79 -8.96
C SER A 33 -11.61 6.99 -7.72
N GLU A 34 -10.64 6.53 -6.94
CA GLU A 34 -10.87 5.75 -5.71
C GLU A 34 -11.58 6.58 -4.64
N ASN A 35 -11.15 7.83 -4.43
CA ASN A 35 -11.76 8.75 -3.47
C ASN A 35 -13.24 9.03 -3.76
N ARG A 36 -13.65 9.02 -5.04
CA ARG A 36 -15.06 9.18 -5.44
C ARG A 36 -15.91 7.98 -5.06
N SER A 37 -15.31 6.80 -4.99
CA SER A 37 -15.99 5.57 -4.59
C SER A 37 -16.16 5.49 -3.07
N ASP A 38 -15.20 6.02 -2.30
CA ASP A 38 -15.23 6.07 -0.83
C ASP A 38 -16.22 7.08 -0.24
N LEU A 39 -16.65 8.10 -1.00
CA LEU A 39 -17.61 9.13 -0.56
C LEU A 39 -19.00 8.59 -0.19
N ILE A 40 -19.23 7.28 -0.28
CA ILE A 40 -20.45 6.59 0.14
C ILE A 40 -20.38 6.08 1.61
N GLY A 41 -19.20 6.11 2.27
CA GLY A 41 -19.04 5.64 3.67
C GLY A 41 -18.28 6.65 4.55
N GLY A 42 -19.00 7.51 5.27
CA GLY A 42 -18.41 8.60 6.06
C GLY A 42 -17.86 8.22 7.46
N ALA A 43 -16.99 9.09 7.99
CA ALA A 43 -16.73 9.47 9.40
C ALA A 43 -15.29 10.03 9.49
N GLY A 44 -14.90 11.02 10.31
CA GLY A 44 -15.53 11.84 11.33
C GLY A 44 -14.43 12.74 11.89
N ALA A 45 -14.70 14.03 12.09
CA ALA A 45 -13.73 14.99 12.60
C ALA A 45 -13.83 15.09 14.13
N VAL A 46 -12.68 15.10 14.81
CA VAL A 46 -12.57 15.41 16.24
C VAL A 46 -11.97 16.81 16.39
N SER A 47 -12.57 17.63 17.25
CA SER A 47 -12.13 18.99 17.63
C SER A 47 -11.65 18.98 19.07
N LEU A 48 -10.58 19.73 19.45
CA LEU A 48 -10.18 20.09 20.84
C LEU A 48 -9.04 21.16 20.89
N ASP A 49 -8.89 21.76 22.08
CA ASP A 49 -8.40 23.09 22.54
C ASP A 49 -6.89 23.49 22.41
N ASP A 50 -6.58 24.78 22.57
CA ASP A 50 -5.54 25.54 21.83
C ASP A 50 -4.05 25.43 22.24
N LYS A 51 -3.66 24.77 23.35
CA LYS A 51 -2.23 24.46 23.65
C LYS A 51 -1.85 23.01 23.36
N ASP A 52 -2.80 22.10 23.54
CA ASP A 52 -2.66 20.68 23.19
C ASP A 52 -2.54 20.49 21.67
N ARG A 53 -3.09 21.41 20.86
CA ARG A 53 -3.04 21.36 19.40
C ARG A 53 -1.63 21.35 18.81
N MET A 54 -0.67 22.08 19.38
CA MET A 54 0.69 22.09 18.82
C MET A 54 1.39 20.75 19.09
N LEU A 55 1.34 20.24 20.32
CA LEU A 55 1.97 18.96 20.67
C LEU A 55 1.24 17.79 20.00
N ALA A 56 -0.09 17.79 20.02
CA ALA A 56 -0.90 16.80 19.31
C ALA A 56 -0.62 16.84 17.80
N GLY A 57 -0.45 18.03 17.22
CA GLY A 57 -0.05 18.20 15.82
C GLY A 57 1.32 17.59 15.52
N VAL A 58 2.33 17.85 16.34
CA VAL A 58 3.67 17.26 16.16
C VAL A 58 3.63 15.74 16.31
N LEU A 59 2.94 15.22 17.34
CA LEU A 59 2.81 13.77 17.54
C LEU A 59 2.05 13.11 16.38
N LEU A 60 1.01 13.76 15.87
CA LEU A 60 0.26 13.32 14.70
C LEU A 60 1.15 13.30 13.45
N ASP A 61 1.92 14.36 13.21
CA ASP A 61 2.84 14.46 12.07
C ASP A 61 3.94 13.38 12.13
N LEU A 62 4.48 13.13 13.33
CA LEU A 62 5.46 12.07 13.56
C LEU A 62 4.86 10.69 13.31
N SER A 63 3.64 10.44 13.81
CA SER A 63 2.91 9.20 13.59
C SER A 63 2.64 8.99 12.10
N MET A 64 2.10 10.00 11.40
CA MET A 64 1.85 9.96 9.96
C MET A 64 3.13 9.71 9.18
N THR A 65 4.24 10.35 9.56
CA THR A 65 5.55 10.16 8.91
C THR A 65 6.07 8.73 9.11
N ALA A 66 5.94 8.17 10.32
CA ALA A 66 6.35 6.81 10.63
C ALA A 66 5.49 5.76 9.88
N SER A 67 4.18 5.98 9.86
CA SER A 67 3.22 5.16 9.11
C SER A 67 3.50 5.20 7.62
N LEU A 68 3.75 6.38 7.03
CA LEU A 68 4.11 6.52 5.63
C LEU A 68 5.43 5.83 5.28
N SER A 69 6.46 6.01 6.12
CA SER A 69 7.75 5.33 5.92
C SER A 69 7.58 3.81 5.94
N SER A 70 6.78 3.30 6.86
CA SER A 70 6.43 1.88 6.95
C SER A 70 5.62 1.41 5.73
N SER A 71 4.64 2.20 5.26
CA SER A 71 3.85 1.94 4.05
C SER A 71 4.72 1.80 2.82
N LEU A 72 5.67 2.72 2.60
CA LEU A 72 6.60 2.64 1.48
C LEU A 72 7.48 1.39 1.56
N ASN A 73 7.92 1.03 2.76
CA ASN A 73 8.75 -0.17 2.98
C ASN A 73 7.97 -1.47 2.68
N VAL A 74 6.78 -1.66 3.27
CA VAL A 74 5.95 -2.83 2.98
C VAL A 74 5.51 -2.84 1.51
N GLY A 75 5.16 -1.69 0.96
CA GLY A 75 4.77 -1.53 -0.43
C GLY A 75 5.87 -1.96 -1.39
N GLN A 76 7.13 -1.59 -1.13
CA GLN A 76 8.25 -1.98 -1.98
C GLN A 76 8.50 -3.50 -1.95
N LYS A 77 8.35 -4.13 -0.78
CA LYS A 77 8.48 -5.59 -0.63
C LYS A 77 7.37 -6.33 -1.37
N VAL A 78 6.13 -5.87 -1.23
CA VAL A 78 4.98 -6.40 -1.95
C VAL A 78 5.18 -6.25 -3.46
N LEU A 79 5.57 -5.06 -3.93
CA LEU A 79 5.84 -4.78 -5.34
C LEU A 79 6.92 -5.71 -5.92
N SER A 80 8.05 -5.86 -5.22
CA SER A 80 9.14 -6.74 -5.66
C SER A 80 8.75 -8.22 -5.72
N ASN A 81 7.85 -8.67 -4.85
CA ASN A 81 7.34 -10.05 -4.90
C ASN A 81 6.31 -10.24 -6.02
N ILE A 82 5.37 -9.31 -6.18
CA ILE A 82 4.36 -9.36 -7.25
C ILE A 82 5.02 -9.32 -8.65
N GLY A 83 6.08 -8.53 -8.80
CA GLY A 83 6.83 -8.42 -10.06
C GLY A 83 7.46 -9.73 -10.55
N ARG A 84 7.50 -10.77 -9.72
CA ARG A 84 7.93 -12.14 -10.10
C ARG A 84 6.79 -12.97 -10.71
N VAL A 85 5.54 -12.54 -10.55
CA VAL A 85 4.33 -13.25 -11.00
C VAL A 85 3.67 -12.55 -12.19
N THR A 86 3.70 -11.22 -12.21
CA THR A 86 3.13 -10.42 -13.30
C THR A 86 4.01 -9.23 -13.61
N SER A 87 3.85 -8.66 -14.81
CA SER A 87 4.53 -7.43 -15.21
C SER A 87 4.12 -6.29 -14.28
N LEU A 88 5.05 -5.38 -14.00
CA LEU A 88 4.75 -4.18 -13.23
C LEU A 88 4.48 -3.01 -14.16
N HIS A 89 3.45 -2.21 -13.85
CA HIS A 89 3.20 -0.95 -14.54
C HIS A 89 4.27 0.10 -14.17
N LYS A 90 4.73 0.08 -12.91
CA LYS A 90 5.85 0.87 -12.38
C LYS A 90 6.73 0.00 -11.50
N SER A 91 8.04 0.19 -11.59
CA SER A 91 9.03 -0.55 -10.80
C SER A 91 9.24 -0.02 -9.37
N ARG A 92 8.51 1.04 -9.00
CA ARG A 92 8.55 1.67 -7.68
C ARG A 92 7.14 1.82 -7.11
N VAL A 93 7.04 1.97 -5.79
CA VAL A 93 5.80 2.38 -5.13
C VAL A 93 5.47 3.81 -5.56
N GLU A 94 4.25 4.02 -6.06
CA GLU A 94 3.73 5.34 -6.40
C GLU A 94 3.02 5.94 -5.18
N GLN A 95 2.84 7.26 -5.16
CA GLN A 95 2.13 7.92 -4.08
C GLN A 95 1.11 8.92 -4.63
N ALA A 96 -0.04 9.03 -3.97
CA ALA A 96 -1.06 10.04 -4.22
C ALA A 96 -2.00 10.18 -3.02
N GLY A 97 -2.93 11.14 -3.08
CA GLY A 97 -3.85 11.46 -1.99
C GLY A 97 -5.03 10.50 -1.84
N PHE A 98 -4.78 9.19 -1.73
CA PHE A 98 -5.82 8.18 -1.51
C PHE A 98 -6.44 8.31 -0.11
N MET A 99 -7.76 8.53 -0.04
CA MET A 99 -8.51 8.65 1.21
C MET A 99 -8.54 7.35 2.01
N VAL A 100 -8.74 6.21 1.34
CA VAL A 100 -8.67 4.87 1.96
C VAL A 100 -7.34 4.59 2.67
N LEU A 101 -6.26 5.27 2.29
CA LEU A 101 -4.93 5.09 2.89
C LEU A 101 -4.63 6.08 4.03
N LYS A 102 -5.56 6.98 4.37
CA LYS A 102 -5.38 7.99 5.42
C LYS A 102 -5.61 7.40 6.81
N SER A 103 -4.59 6.74 7.34
CA SER A 103 -4.49 6.41 8.76
C SER A 103 -3.17 6.96 9.32
N PRO A 104 -3.21 7.70 10.45
CA PRO A 104 -2.00 8.27 11.04
C PRO A 104 -1.10 7.23 11.73
N ASP A 105 -1.64 6.10 12.17
CA ASP A 105 -0.97 5.11 13.02
C ASP A 105 -0.91 3.71 12.40
N ILE A 106 -1.54 3.50 11.24
CA ILE A 106 -1.53 2.23 10.51
C ILE A 106 -0.83 2.42 9.16
N PRO A 107 0.26 1.66 8.88
CA PRO A 107 0.84 1.59 7.55
C PRO A 107 -0.15 0.98 6.55
N SER A 108 -0.59 1.77 5.58
CA SER A 108 -1.54 1.37 4.53
C SER A 108 -0.92 1.43 3.13
N ILE A 109 -1.27 0.48 2.27
CA ILE A 109 -0.93 0.45 0.84
C ILE A 109 -2.15 0.04 0.01
N LEU A 110 -2.23 0.51 -1.23
CA LEU A 110 -3.18 0.02 -2.24
C LEU A 110 -2.40 -0.83 -3.27
N VAL A 111 -2.89 -2.03 -3.55
CA VAL A 111 -2.28 -2.94 -4.53
C VAL A 111 -3.22 -3.09 -5.71
N GLU A 112 -2.80 -2.54 -6.85
CA GLU A 112 -3.47 -2.76 -8.13
C GLU A 112 -2.90 -4.03 -8.76
N THR A 113 -3.76 -5.01 -9.04
CA THR A 113 -3.32 -6.34 -9.50
C THR A 113 -3.27 -6.46 -11.02
N GLY A 114 -3.94 -5.55 -11.73
CA GLY A 114 -3.95 -5.48 -13.19
C GLY A 114 -5.23 -4.81 -13.68
N PHE A 115 -5.23 -4.33 -14.92
CA PHE A 115 -6.33 -3.53 -15.45
C PHE A 115 -7.41 -4.39 -16.10
N ILE A 116 -8.63 -4.41 -15.56
CA ILE A 116 -9.77 -5.14 -16.15
C ILE A 116 -10.14 -4.60 -17.55
N SER A 117 -9.81 -3.34 -17.85
CA SER A 117 -9.98 -2.75 -19.18
C SER A 117 -9.10 -3.38 -20.26
N ASN A 118 -8.04 -4.10 -19.87
CA ASN A 118 -7.17 -4.85 -20.77
C ASN A 118 -7.62 -6.32 -20.81
N ALA A 119 -8.09 -6.80 -21.96
CA ALA A 119 -8.65 -8.15 -22.09
C ALA A 119 -7.67 -9.27 -21.68
N ASN A 120 -6.36 -9.09 -21.92
CA ASN A 120 -5.36 -10.08 -21.53
C ASN A 120 -5.19 -10.13 -20.00
N GLU A 121 -5.20 -8.97 -19.34
CA GLU A 121 -5.13 -8.91 -17.88
C GLU A 121 -6.43 -9.38 -17.25
N ALA A 122 -7.59 -9.02 -17.79
CA ALA A 122 -8.89 -9.52 -17.35
C ALA A 122 -8.98 -11.06 -17.39
N ASN A 123 -8.45 -11.69 -18.47
CA ASN A 123 -8.37 -13.14 -18.58
C ASN A 123 -7.43 -13.77 -17.54
N LYS A 124 -6.35 -13.11 -17.16
CA LYS A 124 -5.49 -13.57 -16.06
C LYS A 124 -6.18 -13.39 -14.71
N LEU A 125 -6.81 -12.24 -14.49
CA LEU A 125 -7.48 -11.90 -13.23
C LEU A 125 -8.72 -12.76 -12.97
N SER A 126 -9.33 -13.33 -14.00
CA SER A 126 -10.41 -14.33 -13.85
C SER A 126 -9.90 -15.74 -13.51
N SER A 127 -8.59 -15.99 -13.65
CA SER A 127 -7.99 -17.28 -13.33
C SER A 127 -7.68 -17.44 -11.84
N ALA A 128 -8.24 -18.46 -11.21
CA ALA A 128 -7.98 -18.80 -9.82
C ALA A 128 -6.49 -19.07 -9.52
N SER A 129 -5.76 -19.67 -10.47
CA SER A 129 -4.33 -19.93 -10.29
C SER A 129 -3.50 -18.65 -10.26
N HIS A 130 -3.88 -17.66 -11.07
CA HIS A 130 -3.22 -16.35 -11.09
C HIS A 130 -3.54 -15.54 -9.83
N GLN A 131 -4.81 -15.47 -9.43
CA GLN A 131 -5.23 -14.85 -8.17
C GLN A 131 -4.48 -15.45 -6.98
N GLN A 132 -4.34 -16.77 -6.92
CA GLN A 132 -3.62 -17.46 -5.86
C GLN A 132 -2.11 -17.14 -5.86
N ALA A 133 -1.50 -16.99 -7.04
CA ALA A 133 -0.10 -16.60 -7.18
C ALA A 133 0.15 -15.15 -6.71
N LEU A 134 -0.76 -14.23 -7.04
CA LEU A 134 -0.74 -12.84 -6.57
C LEU A 134 -0.89 -12.78 -5.03
N ALA A 135 -1.89 -13.48 -4.48
CA ALA A 135 -2.13 -13.52 -3.04
C ALA A 135 -0.92 -14.06 -2.27
N ARG A 136 -0.28 -15.12 -2.78
CA ARG A 136 0.97 -15.65 -2.19
C ARG A 136 2.10 -14.64 -2.24
N SER A 137 2.23 -13.91 -3.34
CA SER A 137 3.28 -12.90 -3.51
C SER A 137 3.09 -11.70 -2.57
N ILE A 138 1.84 -11.24 -2.40
CA ILE A 138 1.48 -10.21 -1.42
C ILE A 138 1.84 -10.67 0.00
N ASN A 139 1.40 -11.88 0.38
CA ASN A 139 1.72 -12.47 1.69
C ASN A 139 3.23 -12.58 1.92
N SER A 140 4.01 -13.01 0.92
CA SER A 140 5.46 -13.06 1.00
C SER A 140 6.08 -11.68 1.24
N GLY A 141 5.61 -10.64 0.55
CA GLY A 141 6.06 -9.26 0.75
C GLY A 141 5.75 -8.75 2.18
N VAL A 142 4.55 -9.01 2.68
CA VAL A 142 4.14 -8.64 4.05
C VAL A 142 4.96 -9.41 5.10
N LYS A 143 5.18 -10.71 4.91
CA LYS A 143 6.06 -11.50 5.79
C LYS A 143 7.49 -10.94 5.80
N GLN A 144 8.04 -10.64 4.62
CA GLN A 144 9.37 -10.04 4.50
C GLN A 144 9.45 -8.68 5.21
N PHE A 145 8.36 -7.92 5.25
CA PHE A 145 8.29 -6.66 5.99
C PHE A 145 8.45 -6.89 7.50
N PHE A 146 7.62 -7.77 8.07
CA PHE A 146 7.66 -8.06 9.51
C PHE A 146 8.92 -8.82 9.95
N GLN A 147 9.57 -9.58 9.06
CA GLN A 147 10.85 -10.20 9.37
C GLN A 147 11.98 -9.16 9.51
N GLN A 148 11.94 -8.08 8.74
CA GLN A 148 12.95 -7.01 8.82
C GLN A 148 12.60 -5.95 9.87
N ASN A 149 11.30 -5.74 10.10
CA ASN A 149 10.79 -4.77 11.08
C ASN A 149 9.86 -5.48 12.08
N PRO A 150 10.35 -6.44 12.87
CA PRO A 150 9.47 -7.17 13.78
C PRO A 150 8.99 -6.24 14.89
N PRO A 151 7.66 -6.11 15.09
CA PRO A 151 7.12 -5.25 16.14
C PRO A 151 7.56 -5.76 17.51
N GLN A 152 7.91 -4.84 18.40
CA GLN A 152 8.36 -5.21 19.75
C GLN A 152 7.30 -6.03 20.48
N GLY A 153 7.73 -6.97 21.31
CA GLY A 153 6.83 -7.86 22.06
C GLY A 153 6.14 -8.95 21.22
N THR A 154 6.42 -9.05 19.91
CA THR A 154 5.87 -10.12 19.08
C THR A 154 6.77 -11.36 19.06
N TYR A 155 6.19 -12.51 18.70
CA TYR A 155 6.94 -13.75 18.49
C TYR A 155 8.06 -13.60 17.44
N ILE A 156 7.82 -12.81 16.39
CA ILE A 156 8.83 -12.58 15.34
C ILE A 156 10.02 -11.76 15.88
N ALA A 157 9.76 -10.79 16.78
CA ALA A 157 10.83 -10.05 17.45
C ALA A 157 11.67 -10.99 18.33
N TRP A 158 11.01 -11.84 19.12
CA TRP A 158 11.72 -12.85 19.91
C TRP A 158 12.56 -13.80 19.04
N LEU A 159 12.04 -14.25 17.89
CA LEU A 159 12.80 -15.06 16.95
C LEU A 159 14.04 -14.33 16.43
N ARG A 160 13.93 -13.04 16.10
CA ARG A 160 15.07 -12.21 15.66
C ARG A 160 16.11 -12.11 16.78
N ASP A 161 15.66 -11.74 17.99
CA ASP A 161 16.52 -11.46 19.13
C ASP A 161 17.25 -12.73 19.62
N THR A 162 16.66 -13.91 19.38
CA THR A 162 17.27 -15.22 19.69
C THR A 162 18.04 -15.83 18.51
N GLY A 163 18.19 -15.12 17.38
CA GLY A 163 18.89 -15.61 16.19
C GLY A 163 18.19 -16.76 15.46
N LYS A 164 16.91 -17.02 15.78
CA LYS A 164 16.08 -18.09 15.20
C LYS A 164 15.23 -17.64 14.02
N LEU A 165 15.19 -16.34 13.75
CA LEU A 165 14.56 -15.82 12.55
C LEU A 165 15.45 -16.15 11.35
N ALA A 166 14.95 -16.98 10.44
CA ALA A 166 15.62 -17.20 9.17
C ALA A 166 15.83 -15.85 8.48
N GLN A 167 17.08 -15.47 8.23
CA GLN A 167 17.37 -14.33 7.37
C GLN A 167 16.86 -14.69 5.98
N GLY A 168 15.85 -13.96 5.51
CA GLY A 168 15.24 -14.23 4.21
C GLY A 168 16.28 -14.19 3.09
N ALA A 169 16.31 -15.26 2.28
CA ALA A 169 16.98 -15.32 0.99
C ALA A 169 16.36 -14.34 -0.03
#